data_AF-A0A4D4MFB2-F1
#
_entry.id   AF-A0A4D4MFB2-F1
#
_cell.length_a   1.000
_cell.length_b   1.000
_cell.length_c   1.000
_cell.angle_alpha   90.00
_cell.angle_beta   90.00
_cell.angle_gamma   90.00
#
_symmetry.space_group_name_H-M   'P 1'
#
loop_
_entity.id
_entity.type
_entity.pdbx_description
1 polymer ?
#
loop_
_entity_poly.entity_id
_entity_poly.type
_entity_poly.pdbx_seq_one_letter_code
_entity_poly.pdbx_strand_id
1 'polypeptide(L)'
;MADRDPQRFFTQNQRNILYDLAEGRCETCSAPLLDGWEADHMVPWVQGGRTVIENGQALCAQCNKGKGRGVQYTDEFSPRPFQREVIDQVFDRIHAGERLTAVLASPGSGKTLTYQATATRLFRAGLIDHVAVFAPGSPSPSSARPTGCSGTAKVL
;
A
#
# COMPACT_ATOMS: atom_id res chain seq x y z
N MET A 1 -18.98 6.94 6.20
CA MET A 1 -18.62 7.92 5.15
C MET A 1 -17.26 8.47 5.53
N ALA A 2 -16.23 8.28 4.71
CA ALA A 2 -14.89 8.81 5.03
C ALA A 2 -14.97 10.34 5.21
N ASP A 3 -14.36 10.85 6.27
CA ASP A 3 -14.24 12.29 6.53
C ASP A 3 -13.43 12.91 5.39
N ARG A 4 -14.07 13.73 4.56
CA ARG A 4 -13.45 14.34 3.38
C ARG A 4 -12.91 15.69 3.77
N ASP A 5 -11.69 15.98 3.34
CA ASP A 5 -11.09 17.29 3.52
C ASP A 5 -12.00 18.37 2.92
N PRO A 6 -12.41 19.41 3.68
CA PRO A 6 -13.25 20.49 3.15
C PRO A 6 -12.61 21.20 1.95
N GLN A 7 -11.27 21.20 1.88
CA GLN A 7 -10.55 21.71 0.73
C GLN A 7 -10.24 20.58 -0.24
N ARG A 8 -10.82 20.64 -1.44
CA ARG A 8 -10.50 19.70 -2.52
C ARG A 8 -9.33 20.17 -3.39
N PHE A 9 -9.20 21.47 -3.65
CA PHE A 9 -8.23 21.97 -4.62
C PHE A 9 -6.98 22.49 -3.93
N PHE A 10 -5.81 22.15 -4.46
CA PHE A 10 -4.54 22.72 -4.03
C PHE A 10 -4.50 24.23 -4.30
N THR A 11 -4.00 24.99 -3.34
CA THR A 11 -3.73 26.43 -3.51
C THR A 11 -2.61 26.66 -4.52
N GLN A 12 -2.49 27.88 -5.06
CA GLN A 12 -1.42 28.20 -6.00
C GLN A 12 -0.03 27.97 -5.39
N ASN A 13 0.16 28.29 -4.11
CA ASN A 13 1.43 28.03 -3.42
C ASN A 13 1.73 26.52 -3.35
N GLN A 14 0.74 25.69 -3.03
CA GLN A 14 0.90 24.24 -3.03
C GLN A 14 1.19 23.70 -4.44
N ARG A 15 0.55 24.25 -5.47
CA ARG A 15 0.85 23.89 -6.87
C ARG A 15 2.31 24.20 -7.23
N ASN A 16 2.84 25.35 -6.83
CA ASN A 16 4.23 25.70 -7.07
C ASN A 16 5.18 24.72 -6.36
N ILE A 17 4.91 24.41 -5.09
CA ILE A 17 5.70 23.42 -4.32
C ILE A 17 5.68 22.05 -5.01
N LEU A 18 4.52 21.58 -5.46
CA LEU A 18 4.41 20.29 -6.17
C LEU A 18 5.18 20.29 -7.49
N TYR A 19 5.13 21.40 -8.24
CA TYR A 19 5.90 21.54 -9.47
C TYR A 19 7.41 21.48 -9.23
N ASP A 20 7.88 22.17 -8.19
CA ASP A 20 9.31 22.20 -7.82
C ASP A 20 9.79 20.83 -7.33
N LEU A 21 8.99 20.15 -6.50
CA LEU A 21 9.29 18.79 -6.02
C LEU A 21 9.33 17.77 -7.17
N ALA A 22 8.50 17.96 -8.19
CA ALA A 22 8.47 17.10 -9.37
C ALA A 22 9.54 17.47 -10.42
N GLU A 23 10.39 18.48 -10.14
CA GLU A 23 11.42 18.99 -11.03
C GLU A 23 10.86 19.36 -12.43
N GLY A 24 9.64 19.88 -12.47
CA GLY A 24 8.93 20.21 -13.70
C GLY A 24 8.61 18.99 -14.59
N ARG A 25 8.54 17.78 -14.03
CA ARG A 25 8.22 16.53 -14.74
C ARG A 25 6.98 15.86 -14.17
N CYS A 26 6.26 15.14 -15.02
CA CYS A 26 5.11 14.35 -14.59
C CYS A 26 5.57 13.20 -13.69
N GLU A 27 5.02 13.08 -12.49
CA GLU A 27 5.41 12.02 -11.54
C GLU A 27 4.98 10.61 -11.98
N THR A 28 4.11 10.49 -12.98
CA THR A 28 3.70 9.19 -13.54
C THR A 28 4.51 8.77 -14.77
N CYS A 29 4.74 9.68 -15.73
CA CYS A 29 5.37 9.32 -17.02
C CYS A 29 6.71 10.02 -17.28
N SER A 30 7.18 10.86 -16.35
CA SER A 30 8.44 11.61 -16.42
C SER A 30 8.57 12.61 -17.58
N ALA A 31 7.51 12.80 -18.36
CA ALA A 31 7.45 13.81 -19.42
C ALA A 31 7.47 15.23 -18.82
N PRO A 32 8.07 16.22 -19.50
CA PRO A 32 8.04 17.61 -19.05
C PRO A 32 6.60 18.12 -18.83
N LEU A 33 6.37 18.81 -17.72
CA LEU A 33 5.10 19.47 -17.44
C LEU A 33 5.00 20.74 -18.27
N LEU A 34 4.03 20.76 -19.18
CA LEU A 34 3.67 21.91 -20.01
C LEU A 34 2.56 22.74 -19.33
N ASP A 35 2.22 23.87 -19.97
CA ASP A 35 1.03 24.62 -19.61
C ASP A 35 -0.21 23.72 -19.63
N GLY A 36 -0.97 23.73 -18.52
CA GLY A 36 -2.13 22.85 -18.32
C GLY A 36 -1.83 21.52 -17.62
N TRP A 37 -0.69 21.39 -16.94
CA TRP A 37 -0.49 20.34 -15.94
C TRP A 37 -1.44 20.50 -14.75
N GLU A 38 -1.70 19.40 -14.05
CA GLU A 38 -2.68 19.33 -12.97
C GLU A 38 -2.03 18.83 -11.68
N ALA A 39 -2.37 19.50 -10.58
CA ALA A 39 -2.06 19.02 -9.24
C ALA A 39 -3.17 18.06 -8.79
N ASP A 40 -2.81 16.81 -8.60
CA ASP A 40 -3.73 15.72 -8.28
C ASP A 40 -3.35 15.06 -6.95
N HIS A 41 -4.26 14.31 -6.34
CA HIS A 41 -4.00 13.61 -5.08
C HIS A 41 -3.55 12.18 -5.31
N MET A 42 -2.39 11.76 -4.79
CA MET A 42 -1.97 10.35 -4.82
C MET A 42 -3.07 9.41 -4.32
N VAL A 43 -3.60 9.67 -3.11
CA VAL A 43 -4.86 9.09 -2.61
C VAL A 43 -6.01 10.01 -2.99
N PRO A 44 -6.98 9.58 -3.83
CA PRO A 44 -8.06 10.44 -4.29
C PRO A 44 -8.84 11.08 -3.15
N TRP A 45 -9.16 12.36 -3.29
CA TRP A 45 -10.00 13.09 -2.33
C TRP A 45 -11.33 12.39 -2.01
N VAL A 46 -11.95 11.76 -3.02
CA VAL A 46 -13.20 10.99 -2.85
C VAL A 46 -13.07 9.77 -1.93
N GLN A 47 -11.85 9.27 -1.73
CA GLN A 47 -11.48 8.18 -0.83
C GLN A 47 -10.94 8.67 0.54
N GLY A 48 -11.03 9.98 0.83
CA GLY A 48 -10.54 10.56 2.08
C GLY A 48 -9.11 11.12 2.00
N GLY A 49 -8.53 11.22 0.81
CA GLY A 49 -7.24 11.87 0.62
C GLY A 49 -7.29 13.36 1.01
N ARG A 50 -6.36 13.78 1.87
CA ARG A 50 -6.23 15.18 2.32
C ARG A 50 -5.51 16.03 1.28
N THR A 51 -5.80 17.33 1.24
CA THR A 51 -5.17 18.30 0.33
C THR A 51 -3.91 18.89 0.97
N VAL A 52 -2.91 18.03 1.13
CA VAL A 52 -1.59 18.34 1.70
C VAL A 52 -0.49 17.99 0.70
N ILE A 53 0.69 18.60 0.82
CA ILE A 53 1.80 18.42 -0.14
C ILE A 53 2.19 16.94 -0.25
N GLU A 54 2.20 16.23 0.87
CA GLU A 54 2.57 14.81 0.97
C GLU A 54 1.59 13.88 0.25
N ASN A 55 0.37 14.34 -0.02
CA ASN A 55 -0.62 13.61 -0.81
C ASN A 55 -0.81 14.21 -2.20
N GLY A 56 -0.09 15.28 -2.55
CA GLY A 56 -0.12 15.88 -3.87
C GLY A 56 0.89 15.25 -4.82
N GLN A 57 0.58 15.28 -6.11
CA GLN A 57 1.47 14.90 -7.20
C GLN A 57 1.23 15.81 -8.41
N ALA A 58 2.29 16.13 -9.16
CA ALA A 58 2.21 16.90 -10.38
C ALA A 58 2.08 15.99 -11.62
N LEU A 59 0.93 16.06 -12.30
CA LEU A 59 0.61 15.21 -13.45
C LEU A 59 0.40 16.01 -14.74
N CYS A 60 0.83 15.44 -15.87
CA CYS A 60 0.40 15.95 -17.17
C CYS A 60 -1.10 15.66 -17.39
N ALA A 61 -1.75 16.45 -18.25
CA ALA A 61 -3.18 16.32 -18.52
C ALA A 61 -3.59 14.91 -18.98
N GLN A 62 -2.72 14.21 -19.72
CA GLN A 62 -2.97 12.84 -20.17
C GLN A 62 -2.98 11.85 -19.01
N CYS A 63 -1.96 11.87 -18.15
CA CYS A 63 -1.86 10.99 -16.99
C CYS A 63 -2.99 11.27 -15.98
N ASN A 64 -3.30 12.54 -15.72
CA ASN A 64 -4.40 12.91 -14.83
C ASN A 64 -5.76 12.41 -15.35
N LYS A 65 -6.05 12.59 -16.65
CA LYS A 65 -7.27 12.05 -17.28
C LYS A 65 -7.32 10.52 -17.23
N GLY A 66 -6.18 9.86 -17.46
CA GLY A 66 -6.08 8.40 -17.41
C GLY A 66 -6.30 7.81 -16.01
N LYS A 67 -5.86 8.52 -14.97
CA LYS A 67 -6.05 8.09 -13.58
C LYS A 67 -7.53 8.12 -13.14
N GLY A 68 -8.24 9.20 -13.45
CA GLY A 68 -9.66 9.35 -13.07
C GLY A 68 -9.86 9.45 -11.54
N ARG A 69 -10.98 8.90 -11.03
CA ARG A 69 -11.36 8.98 -9.60
C ARG A 69 -10.73 7.90 -8.72
N GLY A 70 -9.96 6.97 -9.29
CA GLY A 70 -9.41 5.82 -8.58
C GLY A 70 -7.89 5.78 -8.63
N VAL A 71 -7.28 5.07 -7.69
CA VAL A 71 -5.88 4.64 -7.83
C VAL A 71 -5.89 3.42 -8.74
N GLN A 72 -5.23 3.50 -9.90
CA GLN A 72 -5.02 2.32 -10.73
C GLN A 72 -3.77 1.61 -10.24
N TYR A 73 -3.96 0.39 -9.73
CA TYR A 73 -2.85 -0.48 -9.36
C TYR A 73 -2.67 -1.52 -10.45
N THR A 74 -1.47 -1.62 -11.01
CA THR A 74 -1.09 -2.73 -11.89
C THR A 74 -0.38 -3.80 -11.06
N ASP A 75 -1.01 -4.95 -10.84
CA ASP A 75 -0.35 -6.09 -10.19
C ASP A 75 0.31 -6.99 -11.24
N GLU A 76 1.64 -6.96 -11.31
CA GLU A 76 2.41 -7.99 -12.04
C GLU A 76 2.54 -9.29 -11.22
N PHE A 77 2.11 -9.28 -9.96
CA PHE A 77 2.20 -10.40 -9.06
C PHE A 77 1.12 -11.45 -9.33
N SER A 78 1.54 -12.65 -9.74
CA SER A 78 0.66 -13.82 -9.86
C SER A 78 0.85 -14.76 -8.66
N PRO A 79 -0.10 -14.83 -7.71
CA PRO A 79 0.03 -15.67 -6.53
C PRO A 79 -0.02 -17.15 -6.88
N ARG A 80 0.89 -17.92 -6.25
CA ARG A 80 0.88 -19.39 -6.25
C ARG A 80 -0.38 -19.91 -5.54
N PRO A 81 -0.80 -21.17 -5.77
CA PRO A 81 -2.02 -21.73 -5.17
C PRO A 81 -2.12 -21.52 -3.64
N PHE A 82 -1.09 -21.88 -2.89
CA PHE A 82 -1.03 -21.64 -1.44
C PHE A 82 -1.21 -20.16 -1.05
N GLN A 83 -0.58 -19.25 -1.81
CA GLN A 83 -0.66 -17.82 -1.52
C GLN A 83 -2.05 -17.28 -1.80
N ARG A 84 -2.65 -17.70 -2.92
CA ARG A 84 -4.01 -17.34 -3.32
C ARG A 84 -5.03 -17.81 -2.30
N GLU A 85 -4.94 -19.06 -1.89
CA GLU A 85 -5.81 -19.65 -0.88
C GLU A 85 -5.78 -18.86 0.44
N VAL A 86 -4.58 -18.52 0.93
CA VAL A 86 -4.44 -17.71 2.15
C VAL A 86 -5.04 -16.30 1.97
N ILE A 87 -4.76 -15.64 0.84
CA ILE A 87 -5.29 -14.30 0.56
C ILE A 87 -6.82 -14.32 0.54
N ASP A 88 -7.43 -15.29 -0.15
CA ASP A 88 -8.89 -15.41 -0.27
C ASP A 88 -9.52 -15.73 1.10
N GLN A 89 -8.97 -16.69 1.84
CA GLN A 89 -9.48 -17.04 3.17
C GLN A 89 -9.38 -15.88 4.17
N VAL A 90 -8.28 -15.14 4.20
CA VAL A 90 -8.16 -13.97 5.08
C VAL A 90 -9.20 -12.91 4.69
N PHE A 91 -9.39 -12.68 3.40
CA PHE A 91 -10.37 -11.72 2.90
C PHE A 91 -11.80 -12.09 3.30
N ASP A 92 -12.19 -13.36 3.13
CA ASP A 92 -13.53 -13.85 3.47
C ASP A 92 -13.79 -13.80 4.98
N ARG A 93 -12.79 -14.21 5.79
CA ARG A 93 -12.88 -14.17 7.26
C ARG A 93 -13.04 -12.75 7.79
N ILE A 94 -12.33 -11.77 7.22
CA ILE A 94 -12.49 -10.37 7.58
C ILE A 94 -13.90 -9.86 7.24
N HIS A 95 -14.47 -10.24 6.09
CA HIS A 95 -15.86 -9.91 5.76
C HIS A 95 -16.88 -10.57 6.69
N ALA A 96 -16.57 -11.77 7.18
CA ALA A 96 -17.37 -12.45 8.20
C ALA A 96 -17.21 -11.83 9.61
N GLY A 97 -16.37 -10.80 9.78
CA GLY A 97 -16.13 -10.14 11.05
C GLY A 97 -15.18 -10.88 11.98
N GLU A 98 -14.45 -11.88 11.46
CA GLU A 98 -13.46 -12.62 12.24
C GLU A 98 -12.20 -11.78 12.48
N ARG A 99 -11.67 -11.85 13.71
CA ARG A 99 -10.54 -11.02 14.14
C ARG A 99 -9.18 -11.71 14.11
N LEU A 100 -9.17 -13.03 13.90
CA LEU A 100 -7.96 -13.85 13.94
C LEU A 100 -7.97 -14.87 12.80
N THR A 101 -6.86 -14.93 12.07
CA THR A 101 -6.62 -15.94 11.05
C THR A 101 -5.24 -16.54 11.26
N ALA A 102 -5.17 -17.80 11.64
CA ALA A 102 -3.92 -18.53 11.79
C ALA A 102 -3.59 -19.29 10.50
N VAL A 103 -2.37 -19.13 9.98
CA VAL A 103 -1.92 -19.78 8.75
C VAL A 103 -0.71 -20.67 9.05
N LEU A 104 -0.82 -21.96 8.72
CA LEU A 104 0.31 -22.88 8.78
C LEU A 104 1.11 -22.79 7.47
N ALA A 105 2.36 -22.33 7.56
CA ALA A 105 3.19 -22.07 6.39
C ALA A 105 4.58 -22.71 6.49
N SER A 106 4.90 -23.57 5.54
CA SER A 106 6.23 -24.21 5.46
C SER A 106 7.37 -23.21 5.18
N PRO A 107 8.62 -23.53 5.51
CA PRO A 107 9.78 -22.83 4.97
C PRO A 107 9.74 -22.81 3.44
N GLY A 108 10.13 -21.68 2.82
CA GLY A 108 10.11 -21.53 1.36
C GLY A 108 8.73 -21.41 0.68
N SER A 109 7.61 -21.53 1.40
CA SER A 109 6.25 -21.46 0.81
C SER A 109 5.84 -20.09 0.24
N GLY A 110 6.71 -19.08 0.34
CA GLY A 110 6.40 -17.72 -0.10
C GLY A 110 5.56 -16.92 0.88
N LYS A 111 5.49 -17.32 2.16
CA LYS A 111 4.74 -16.63 3.23
C LYS A 111 5.02 -15.12 3.33
N THR A 112 6.23 -14.68 2.95
CA THR A 112 6.56 -13.25 2.91
C THR A 112 5.69 -12.50 1.91
N LEU A 113 5.68 -12.97 0.66
CA LEU A 113 4.83 -12.42 -0.38
C LEU A 113 3.35 -12.63 -0.07
N THR A 114 2.98 -13.72 0.61
CA THR A 114 1.59 -13.96 1.04
C THR A 114 1.08 -12.84 1.95
N TYR A 115 1.80 -12.49 3.03
CA TYR A 115 1.31 -11.43 3.94
C TYR A 115 1.32 -10.07 3.25
N GLN A 116 2.32 -9.78 2.41
CA GLN A 116 2.39 -8.51 1.66
C GLN A 116 1.22 -8.38 0.68
N ALA A 117 0.95 -9.42 -0.12
CA ALA A 117 -0.15 -9.42 -1.07
C ALA A 117 -1.52 -9.35 -0.37
N THR A 118 -1.67 -10.04 0.77
CA THR A 118 -2.88 -9.97 1.60
C THR A 118 -3.09 -8.55 2.11
N ALA A 119 -2.08 -7.94 2.73
CA ALA A 119 -2.12 -6.56 3.19
C ALA A 119 -2.50 -5.60 2.06
N THR A 120 -1.84 -5.69 0.91
CA THR A 120 -2.14 -4.88 -0.27
C THR A 120 -3.60 -5.02 -0.70
N ARG A 121 -4.13 -6.25 -0.78
CA ARG A 121 -5.54 -6.48 -1.13
C ARG A 121 -6.51 -5.85 -0.11
N LEU A 122 -6.22 -5.98 1.18
CA LEU A 122 -7.05 -5.43 2.25
C LEU A 122 -7.02 -3.89 2.28
N PHE A 123 -5.86 -3.28 2.07
CA PHE A 123 -5.72 -1.83 1.93
C PHE A 123 -6.54 -1.31 0.75
N ARG A 124 -6.42 -1.95 -0.42
CA ARG A 124 -7.14 -1.55 -1.62
C ARG A 124 -8.65 -1.74 -1.51
N ALA A 125 -9.09 -2.72 -0.72
CA ALA A 125 -10.50 -2.92 -0.40
C ALA A 125 -11.02 -1.95 0.68
N GLY A 126 -10.16 -1.13 1.29
CA GLY A 126 -10.54 -0.22 2.38
C GLY A 126 -10.94 -0.94 3.67
N LEU A 127 -10.41 -2.15 3.90
CA LEU A 127 -10.74 -2.97 5.07
C LEU A 127 -9.77 -2.76 6.23
N ILE A 128 -8.58 -2.20 5.95
CA ILE A 128 -7.55 -1.89 6.95
C ILE A 128 -6.88 -0.56 6.62
N ASP A 129 -6.46 0.14 7.68
CA ASP A 129 -5.69 1.41 7.59
C ASP A 129 -4.22 1.23 7.98
N HIS A 130 -3.90 0.13 8.68
CA HIS A 130 -2.57 -0.13 9.23
C HIS A 130 -2.22 -1.62 9.17
N VAL A 131 -0.93 -1.92 9.03
CA VAL A 131 -0.37 -3.28 9.11
C VAL A 131 0.83 -3.25 10.03
N ALA A 132 0.86 -4.17 11.00
CA ALA A 132 2.01 -4.43 11.85
C ALA A 132 2.54 -5.84 11.54
N VAL A 133 3.86 -5.97 11.39
CA VAL A 133 4.51 -7.26 11.14
C VAL A 133 5.50 -7.52 12.27
N PHE A 134 5.31 -8.65 12.97
CA PHE A 134 6.19 -9.07 14.04
C PHE A 134 7.09 -10.21 13.57
N ALA A 135 8.40 -10.05 13.74
CA ALA A 135 9.39 -11.09 13.48
C ALA A 135 10.26 -11.27 14.74
N PRO A 136 10.38 -12.49 15.29
CA PRO A 136 11.25 -12.72 16.43
C PRO A 136 12.71 -12.51 15.99
N GLY A 137 13.43 -11.58 16.63
CA GLY A 137 14.85 -11.34 16.40
C GLY A 137 15.73 -12.45 16.99
N SER A 138 16.96 -12.61 16.49
CA SER A 138 17.99 -13.44 17.13
C SER A 138 18.47 -12.81 18.45
N PRO A 139 18.74 -13.60 19.51
CA PRO A 139 19.41 -13.08 20.70
C PRO A 139 20.85 -12.65 20.38
N SER A 140 21.31 -11.57 21.02
CA SER A 140 22.70 -11.08 20.99
C SER A 140 23.71 -12.17 21.41
N PRO A 141 24.93 -12.21 20.86
CA PRO A 141 25.88 -13.28 21.13
C PRO A 141 26.60 -13.08 22.48
N SER A 142 26.02 -13.57 23.57
CA SER A 142 26.77 -13.87 24.80
C SER A 142 26.05 -14.89 25.69
N SER A 143 26.17 -16.18 25.37
CA SER A 143 26.34 -17.31 26.30
C SER A 143 26.04 -18.62 25.58
N ALA A 144 26.94 -19.60 25.71
CA ALA A 144 27.02 -20.79 24.88
C ALA A 144 26.08 -21.95 25.27
N ARG A 145 25.45 -22.55 24.23
CA ARG A 145 25.06 -23.98 23.99
C ARG A 145 24.04 -24.68 24.93
N PRO A 146 23.41 -25.82 24.51
CA PRO A 146 23.33 -26.45 23.18
C PRO A 146 21.89 -26.81 22.69
N THR A 147 21.78 -26.87 21.35
CA THR A 147 20.89 -27.72 20.51
C THR A 147 19.53 -28.17 21.04
N GLY A 148 18.47 -27.60 20.46
CA GLY A 148 17.15 -28.22 20.40
C GLY A 148 16.31 -27.51 19.33
N CYS A 149 15.83 -28.26 18.35
CA CYS A 149 14.94 -27.80 17.27
C CYS A 149 13.90 -26.80 17.78
N SER A 150 13.79 -25.63 17.14
CA SER A 150 12.54 -24.87 17.20
C SER A 150 12.16 -24.40 15.81
N GLY A 151 11.04 -24.94 15.32
CA GLY A 151 10.40 -24.49 14.09
C GLY A 151 9.91 -23.06 14.28
N THR A 152 10.27 -22.20 13.34
CA THR A 152 9.73 -20.85 13.23
C THR A 152 8.27 -20.91 12.78
N ALA A 153 7.33 -20.79 13.71
CA ALA A 153 5.97 -20.37 13.43
C ALA A 153 5.97 -18.83 13.27
N LYS A 154 5.46 -18.34 12.14
CA LYS A 154 5.07 -16.94 11.96
C LYS A 154 3.56 -16.91 12.13
N VAL A 155 3.07 -16.20 13.14
CA VAL A 155 1.63 -16.03 13.40
C VAL A 155 1.21 -14.64 12.91
N LEU A 156 0.07 -14.60 12.22
CA LEU A 156 -0.70 -13.39 11.90
C LEU A 156 -1.58 -13.03 13.10
#